data_AF-A0A2M7VMK8-F1
#
_entry.id   AF-A0A2M7VMK8-F1
#
_cell.length_a   1.000
_cell.length_b   1.000
_cell.length_c   1.000
_cell.angle_alpha   90.00
_cell.angle_beta   90.00
_cell.angle_gamma   90.00
#
_symmetry.space_group_name_H-M   'P 1'
#
loop_
_entity.id
_entity.type
_entity.pdbx_description
1 polymer ?
#
loop_
_entity_poly.entity_id
_entity_poly.type
_entity_poly.pdbx_seq_one_letter_code
_entity_poly.pdbx_strand_id
1 'polypeptide(L)'
;MKQNYFLLIVVLVLVSCSDIKTNKTLNELTAKTEAYNSFKHTIFKNELLTLANTAKLDDTFKGKYEIVVKFDSLTAEYLNYLDSLKNQTINAAFLDEKEKHPYYIQNKFFKEKLVTVKGQQFIDTINLFNKNLGLLLETDFPDTKKLIDSLLSTKSIKISATQEEDWLSYQFKGVDNQAAISNITLMQSAIESVKSQLMKNIMGDEQFSASAYKVDVVLEKTNYYAGDKIRGKLFINKSVENLKPKEVVLNGVKLDQKYFKNGEVEIAIDAPAAAGDYPIEGQLTISQGNLEMTLYYNKSYSVIAKSKGTSDEINANTAIKTKKGVGNAKIVTQPKNNSLTNLEKPVIEIRGNVADNNGIIKLTRSNFITSSIDVLIPNSDLVVVVSEFSFKPQDQPTQKIYGNLLNSNSISIINKSKRGRQFKIFNLKISLKSNPSFRLKVPDAVTVELID
;
A
#
# COMPACT_ATOMS: atom_id res chain seq x y z
N MET A 1 22.20 5.88 -1.95
CA MET A 1 22.83 4.69 -1.33
C MET A 1 23.37 4.89 0.10
N LYS A 2 23.73 6.10 0.57
CA LYS A 2 24.34 6.33 1.91
C LYS A 2 23.37 6.53 3.09
N GLN A 3 22.05 6.56 2.88
CA GLN A 3 21.11 7.01 3.92
C GLN A 3 20.46 5.88 4.75
N ASN A 4 20.54 4.63 4.31
CA ASN A 4 19.90 3.49 5.01
C ASN A 4 20.84 2.63 5.88
N TYR A 5 22.16 2.87 5.85
CA TYR A 5 23.12 2.18 6.71
C TYR A 5 23.33 2.87 8.07
N PHE A 6 22.89 4.12 8.21
CA PHE A 6 23.22 4.95 9.38
C PHE A 6 22.49 4.51 10.66
N LEU A 7 21.38 3.76 10.54
CA LEU A 7 20.63 3.24 11.70
C LEU A 7 21.03 1.82 12.11
N LEU A 8 21.85 1.12 11.32
CA LEU A 8 22.28 -0.25 11.63
C LEU A 8 23.70 -0.34 12.23
N ILE A 9 24.49 0.74 12.14
CA ILE A 9 25.87 0.76 12.65
C ILE A 9 25.98 1.34 14.07
N VAL A 10 24.92 1.93 14.63
CA VAL A 10 25.03 2.66 15.92
C VAL A 10 24.64 1.84 17.17
N VAL A 11 24.30 0.55 17.07
CA VAL A 11 23.92 -0.20 18.29
C VAL A 11 24.63 -1.54 18.47
N LEU A 12 25.97 -1.51 18.42
CA LEU A 12 26.82 -2.58 18.96
C LEU A 12 27.68 -2.12 20.15
N VAL A 13 27.38 -0.95 20.73
CA VAL A 13 28.01 -0.49 21.97
C VAL A 13 26.95 0.15 22.85
N LEU A 14 26.32 -0.62 23.74
CA LEU A 14 25.55 -0.05 24.85
C LEU A 14 26.22 -0.39 26.18
N VAL A 15 27.14 0.51 26.50
CA VAL A 15 27.35 1.16 27.80
C VAL A 15 26.91 0.35 29.02
N SER A 16 27.87 -0.40 29.58
CA SER A 16 27.87 -0.78 30.99
C SER A 16 28.18 0.45 31.85
N CYS A 17 27.18 1.30 32.12
CA CYS A 17 27.36 2.40 33.07
C CYS A 17 26.08 2.62 33.89
N SER A 18 26.20 2.42 35.20
CA SER A 18 25.14 2.41 36.22
C SER A 18 24.51 3.78 36.53
N ASP A 19 24.73 4.80 35.70
CA ASP A 19 24.21 6.14 35.94
C ASP A 19 22.72 6.25 35.54
N ILE A 20 21.92 6.91 36.37
CA ILE A 20 20.46 7.09 36.18
C ILE A 20 20.13 7.75 34.83
N LYS A 21 20.98 8.68 34.35
CA LYS A 21 20.84 9.30 33.02
C LYS A 21 21.06 8.30 31.89
N THR A 22 22.00 7.37 32.05
CA THR A 22 22.30 6.30 31.10
C THR A 22 21.13 5.33 31.00
N ASN A 23 20.52 4.94 32.14
CA ASN A 23 19.34 4.08 32.17
C ASN A 23 18.11 4.74 31.51
N LYS A 24 17.84 6.02 31.79
CA LYS A 24 16.75 6.74 31.11
C LYS A 24 16.95 6.79 29.59
N THR A 25 18.18 7.06 29.16
CA THR A 25 18.54 7.12 27.74
C THR A 25 18.38 5.75 27.07
N LEU A 26 18.76 4.68 27.76
CA LEU A 26 18.60 3.29 27.29
C LEU A 26 17.13 2.90 27.12
N ASN A 27 16.26 3.29 28.05
CA ASN A 27 14.81 3.05 27.95
C ASN A 27 14.21 3.78 26.74
N GLU A 28 14.57 5.05 26.56
CA GLU A 28 14.09 5.85 25.42
C GLU A 28 14.57 5.26 24.08
N LEU A 29 15.82 4.79 24.01
CA LEU A 29 16.36 4.14 22.82
C LEU A 29 15.66 2.80 22.53
N THR A 30 15.37 2.03 23.58
CA THR A 30 14.63 0.76 23.47
C THR A 30 13.22 1.02 22.91
N ALA A 31 12.48 1.96 23.49
CA ALA A 31 11.14 2.31 23.03
C ALA A 31 11.12 2.83 21.58
N LYS A 32 12.12 3.64 21.19
CA LYS A 32 12.29 4.09 19.79
C LYS A 32 12.57 2.91 18.85
N THR A 33 13.38 1.96 19.30
CA THR A 33 13.70 0.76 18.52
C THR A 33 12.46 -0.12 18.34
N GLU A 34 11.62 -0.29 19.37
CA GLU A 34 10.36 -1.03 19.26
C GLU A 34 9.35 -0.37 18.30
N ALA A 35 9.25 0.97 18.34
CA ALA A 35 8.46 1.72 17.38
C ALA A 35 8.97 1.55 15.94
N TYR A 36 10.30 1.56 15.76
CA TYR A 36 10.94 1.32 14.47
C TYR A 36 10.72 -0.11 13.96
N ASN A 37 10.81 -1.11 14.83
CA ASN A 37 10.53 -2.51 14.50
C ASN A 37 9.07 -2.67 14.04
N SER A 38 8.12 -2.07 14.76
CA SER A 38 6.70 -2.09 14.40
C SER A 38 6.44 -1.45 13.02
N PHE A 39 7.13 -0.35 12.72
CA PHE A 39 7.07 0.31 11.43
C PHE A 39 7.63 -0.58 10.29
N LYS A 40 8.82 -1.17 10.48
CA LYS A 40 9.41 -2.10 9.51
C LYS A 40 8.55 -3.33 9.25
N HIS A 41 8.00 -3.92 10.30
CA HIS A 41 7.10 -5.08 10.17
C HIS A 41 5.85 -4.74 9.36
N THR A 42 5.30 -3.53 9.55
CA THR A 42 4.14 -3.04 8.78
C THR A 42 4.50 -2.88 7.29
N ILE A 43 5.66 -2.29 7.00
CA ILE A 43 6.18 -2.19 5.62
C ILE A 43 6.31 -3.58 5.00
N PHE A 44 6.97 -4.51 5.70
CA PHE A 44 7.20 -5.86 5.21
C PHE A 44 5.87 -6.58 4.88
N LYS A 45 4.84 -6.47 5.74
CA LYS A 45 3.51 -7.04 5.48
C LYS A 45 2.87 -6.50 4.21
N ASN A 46 2.98 -5.19 3.97
CA ASN A 46 2.44 -4.55 2.76
C ASN A 46 3.19 -5.00 1.51
N GLU A 47 4.52 -5.09 1.59
CA GLU A 47 5.37 -5.57 0.51
C GLU A 47 5.12 -7.06 0.23
N LEU A 48 4.91 -7.89 1.27
CA LEU A 48 4.54 -9.30 1.13
C LEU A 48 3.18 -9.47 0.45
N LEU A 49 2.18 -8.65 0.79
CA LEU A 49 0.90 -8.64 0.09
C LEU A 49 1.08 -8.27 -1.39
N THR A 50 1.93 -7.30 -1.67
CA THR A 50 2.26 -6.88 -3.04
C THR A 50 2.92 -8.03 -3.80
N LEU A 51 3.93 -8.66 -3.21
CA LEU A 51 4.61 -9.82 -3.79
C LEU A 51 3.66 -11.00 -4.00
N ALA A 52 2.74 -11.25 -3.08
CA ALA A 52 1.72 -12.29 -3.22
C ALA A 52 0.82 -12.04 -4.44
N ASN A 53 0.50 -10.78 -4.73
CA ASN A 53 -0.26 -10.41 -5.92
C ASN A 53 0.59 -10.52 -7.18
N THR A 54 1.85 -10.07 -7.15
CA THR A 54 2.78 -10.21 -8.29
C THR A 54 3.00 -11.69 -8.64
N ALA A 55 3.19 -12.57 -7.66
CA ALA A 55 3.36 -14.01 -7.86
C ALA A 55 2.12 -14.71 -8.42
N LYS A 56 0.93 -14.10 -8.32
CA LYS A 56 -0.29 -14.59 -9.00
C LYS A 56 -0.36 -14.14 -10.46
N LEU A 57 0.35 -13.08 -10.83
CA LEU A 57 0.35 -12.44 -12.15
C LEU A 57 1.55 -12.87 -13.01
N ASP A 58 2.65 -13.26 -12.36
CA ASP A 58 3.92 -13.59 -12.97
C ASP A 58 4.54 -14.80 -12.26
N ASP A 59 4.56 -15.94 -12.95
CA ASP A 59 5.08 -17.21 -12.43
C ASP A 59 6.57 -17.11 -12.04
N THR A 60 7.32 -16.15 -12.59
CA THR A 60 8.72 -15.92 -12.20
C THR A 60 8.87 -15.42 -10.76
N PHE A 61 7.81 -14.85 -10.18
CA PHE A 61 7.78 -14.42 -8.77
C PHE A 61 7.24 -15.48 -7.82
N LYS A 62 6.66 -16.58 -8.32
CA LYS A 62 6.05 -17.62 -7.48
C LYS A 62 7.06 -18.26 -6.53
N GLY A 63 8.21 -18.68 -7.05
CA GLY A 63 9.30 -19.23 -6.22
C GLY A 63 9.81 -18.23 -5.18
N LYS A 64 9.96 -16.95 -5.57
CA LYS A 64 10.40 -15.88 -4.67
C LYS A 64 9.37 -15.64 -3.54
N TYR A 65 8.08 -15.62 -3.87
CA TYR A 65 7.01 -15.48 -2.89
C TYR A 65 6.99 -16.64 -1.89
N GLU A 66 7.11 -17.88 -2.36
CA GLU A 66 7.18 -19.06 -1.50
C GLU A 66 8.38 -18.99 -0.53
N ILE A 67 9.53 -18.49 -1.00
CA ILE A 67 10.70 -18.25 -0.15
C ILE A 67 10.39 -17.20 0.92
N VAL A 68 9.77 -16.06 0.58
CA VAL A 68 9.45 -15.02 1.57
C VAL A 68 8.42 -15.50 2.59
N VAL A 69 7.43 -16.29 2.18
CA VAL A 69 6.44 -16.86 3.11
C VAL A 69 7.11 -17.80 4.11
N LYS A 70 8.00 -18.69 3.65
CA LYS A 70 8.77 -19.57 4.54
C LYS A 70 9.69 -18.76 5.46
N PHE A 71 10.33 -17.72 4.92
CA PHE A 71 11.18 -16.81 5.66
C PHE A 71 10.40 -16.06 6.76
N ASP A 72 9.23 -15.52 6.45
CA ASP A 72 8.37 -14.84 7.41
C ASP A 72 7.90 -15.79 8.52
N SER A 73 7.53 -17.03 8.17
CA SER A 73 7.18 -18.05 9.16
C SER A 73 8.31 -18.35 10.14
N LEU A 74 9.54 -18.59 9.62
CA LEU A 74 10.71 -18.87 10.46
C LEU A 74 11.07 -17.68 11.36
N THR A 75 11.03 -16.46 10.80
CA THR A 75 11.32 -15.25 11.57
C THR A 75 10.24 -14.95 12.60
N ALA A 76 8.96 -15.21 12.32
CA ALA A 76 7.87 -15.05 13.28
C ALA A 76 8.03 -15.98 14.49
N GLU A 77 8.40 -17.24 14.28
CA GLU A 77 8.68 -18.19 15.37
C GLU A 77 9.81 -17.68 16.28
N TYR A 78 10.92 -17.23 15.69
CA TYR A 78 12.05 -16.71 16.45
C TYR A 78 11.75 -15.37 17.15
N LEU A 79 11.02 -14.45 16.49
CA LEU A 79 10.58 -13.20 17.10
C LEU A 79 9.65 -13.45 18.30
N ASN A 80 8.73 -14.40 18.20
CA ASN A 80 7.86 -14.81 19.30
C ASN A 80 8.67 -15.39 20.48
N TYR A 81 9.72 -16.16 20.20
CA TYR A 81 10.63 -16.66 21.23
C TYR A 81 11.35 -15.50 21.96
N LEU A 82 11.87 -14.53 21.21
CA LEU A 82 12.50 -13.34 21.78
C LEU A 82 11.50 -12.48 22.58
N ASP A 83 10.28 -12.28 22.08
CA ASP A 83 9.22 -11.56 22.81
C ASP A 83 8.86 -12.28 24.11
N SER A 84 8.78 -13.60 24.11
CA SER A 84 8.54 -14.39 25.31
C SER A 84 9.65 -14.19 26.35
N LEU A 85 10.92 -14.22 25.93
CA LEU A 85 12.06 -13.92 26.83
C LEU A 85 12.02 -12.49 27.35
N LYS A 86 11.72 -11.52 26.48
CA LYS A 86 11.61 -10.10 26.84
C LYS A 86 10.50 -9.88 27.88
N ASN A 87 9.31 -10.43 27.63
CA ASN A 87 8.16 -10.31 28.53
C ASN A 87 8.41 -10.99 29.89
N GLN A 88 9.07 -12.15 29.92
CA GLN A 88 9.49 -12.79 31.18
C GLN A 88 10.44 -11.89 31.98
N THR A 89 11.35 -11.20 31.29
CA THR A 89 12.32 -10.26 31.90
C THR A 89 11.64 -9.01 32.44
N ILE A 90 10.72 -8.44 31.66
CA ILE A 90 9.87 -7.31 32.06
C ILE A 90 9.10 -7.68 33.33
N ASN A 91 8.37 -8.80 33.31
CA ASN A 91 7.56 -9.23 34.45
C ASN A 91 8.39 -9.47 35.72
N ALA A 92 9.58 -10.04 35.59
CA ALA A 92 10.51 -10.23 36.71
C ALA A 92 11.02 -8.91 37.32
N ALA A 93 10.94 -7.79 36.60
CA ALA A 93 11.30 -6.46 37.09
C ALA A 93 10.16 -5.76 37.87
N PHE A 94 8.91 -6.22 37.73
CA PHE A 94 7.70 -5.66 38.35
C PHE A 94 7.18 -6.46 39.56
N LEU A 95 7.90 -7.52 39.97
CA LEU A 95 7.61 -8.23 41.22
C LEU A 95 7.87 -7.33 42.45
N ASP A 96 7.18 -7.61 43.56
CA ASP A 96 7.32 -6.89 44.83
C ASP A 96 8.80 -6.76 45.24
N GLU A 97 9.17 -5.71 45.99
CA GLU A 97 10.59 -5.39 46.31
C GLU A 97 11.39 -6.57 46.89
N LYS A 98 10.72 -7.51 47.58
CA LYS A 98 11.34 -8.73 48.13
C LYS A 98 11.58 -9.84 47.10
N GLU A 99 10.90 -9.80 45.95
CA GLU A 99 10.92 -10.81 44.88
C GLU A 99 11.49 -10.26 43.56
N LYS A 100 11.89 -8.98 43.52
CA LYS A 100 12.47 -8.35 42.34
C LYS A 100 13.76 -9.07 41.93
N HIS A 101 13.80 -9.53 40.69
CA HIS A 101 14.99 -10.17 40.11
C HIS A 101 15.66 -9.21 39.11
N PRO A 102 16.53 -8.29 39.54
CA PRO A 102 17.15 -7.27 38.66
C PRO A 102 18.06 -7.84 37.56
N TYR A 103 18.39 -9.14 37.65
CA TYR A 103 19.28 -9.86 36.75
C TYR A 103 18.62 -11.16 36.24
N TYR A 104 17.34 -11.11 35.86
CA TYR A 104 16.54 -12.31 35.51
C TYR A 104 17.17 -13.14 34.37
N ILE A 105 17.43 -12.53 33.21
CA ILE A 105 18.05 -13.25 32.07
C ILE A 105 19.47 -13.68 32.38
N GLN A 106 20.24 -12.81 33.03
CA GLN A 106 21.58 -13.12 33.51
C GLN A 106 21.59 -14.38 34.38
N ASN A 107 20.72 -14.47 35.38
CA ASN A 107 20.62 -15.64 36.28
C ASN A 107 20.01 -16.87 35.59
N LYS A 108 19.24 -16.65 34.51
CA LYS A 108 18.70 -17.74 33.69
C LYS A 108 19.77 -18.35 32.81
N PHE A 109 20.64 -17.54 32.21
CA PHE A 109 21.68 -17.97 31.27
C PHE A 109 22.97 -18.38 31.97
N PHE A 110 23.24 -17.86 33.17
CA PHE A 110 24.46 -18.11 33.91
C PHE A 110 24.18 -18.55 35.34
N LYS A 111 25.00 -19.50 35.81
CA LYS A 111 25.13 -19.84 37.21
C LYS A 111 26.61 -19.72 37.58
N GLU A 112 26.92 -18.80 38.48
CA GLU A 112 28.29 -18.40 38.80
C GLU A 112 29.05 -17.94 37.54
N LYS A 113 30.07 -18.69 37.10
CA LYS A 113 30.86 -18.40 35.89
C LYS A 113 30.50 -19.31 34.70
N LEU A 114 29.51 -20.19 34.84
CA LEU A 114 29.16 -21.21 33.84
C LEU A 114 27.85 -20.89 33.14
N VAL A 115 27.77 -21.24 31.84
CA VAL A 115 26.53 -21.20 31.06
C VAL A 115 25.60 -22.31 31.53
N THR A 116 24.34 -21.98 31.77
CA THR A 116 23.31 -22.95 32.16
C THR A 116 22.76 -23.69 30.93
N VAL A 117 21.97 -24.75 31.17
CA VAL A 117 21.19 -25.40 30.11
C VAL A 117 20.29 -24.41 29.37
N LYS A 118 19.72 -23.40 30.05
CA LYS A 118 18.87 -22.38 29.43
C LYS A 118 19.67 -21.40 28.58
N GLY A 119 20.88 -21.03 29.00
CA GLY A 119 21.80 -20.24 28.20
C GLY A 119 22.24 -20.99 26.94
N GLN A 120 22.55 -22.28 27.06
CA GLN A 120 22.89 -23.10 25.90
C GLN A 120 21.71 -23.26 24.94
N GLN A 121 20.51 -23.53 25.47
CA GLN A 121 19.28 -23.60 24.66
C GLN A 121 19.02 -22.31 23.86
N PHE A 122 19.33 -21.15 24.44
CA PHE A 122 19.21 -19.87 23.73
C PHE A 122 20.18 -19.79 22.54
N ILE A 123 21.46 -20.13 22.75
CA ILE A 123 22.46 -20.19 21.68
C ILE A 123 22.07 -21.19 20.59
N ASP A 124 21.63 -22.38 20.98
CA ASP A 124 21.22 -23.42 20.05
C ASP A 124 20.01 -22.97 19.22
N THR A 125 19.08 -22.23 19.82
CA THR A 125 17.91 -21.64 19.12
C THR A 125 18.37 -20.64 18.06
N ILE A 126 19.32 -19.75 18.38
CA ILE A 126 19.87 -18.78 17.42
C ILE A 126 20.58 -19.50 16.28
N ASN A 127 21.41 -20.49 16.60
CA ASN A 127 22.18 -21.25 15.61
C ASN A 127 21.28 -22.07 14.69
N LEU A 128 20.25 -22.72 15.24
CA LEU A 128 19.26 -23.46 14.45
C LEU A 128 18.49 -22.51 13.54
N PHE A 129 18.05 -21.37 14.06
CA PHE A 129 17.37 -20.35 13.28
C PHE A 129 18.24 -19.81 12.13
N ASN A 130 19.50 -19.44 12.40
CA ASN A 130 20.45 -18.99 11.37
C ASN A 130 20.70 -20.08 10.32
N LYS A 131 20.85 -21.34 10.74
CA LYS A 131 20.99 -22.49 9.83
C LYS A 131 19.76 -22.64 8.92
N ASN A 132 18.56 -22.62 9.48
CA ASN A 132 17.31 -22.77 8.72
C ASN A 132 17.11 -21.63 7.72
N LEU A 133 17.43 -20.39 8.11
CA LEU A 133 17.44 -19.25 7.19
C LEU A 133 18.52 -19.39 6.12
N GLY A 134 19.69 -19.92 6.48
CA GLY A 134 20.77 -20.20 5.54
C GLY A 134 20.34 -21.13 4.42
N LEU A 135 19.78 -22.29 4.77
CA LEU A 135 19.29 -23.27 3.82
C LEU A 135 18.20 -22.74 2.89
N LEU A 136 17.40 -21.77 3.37
CA LEU A 136 16.33 -21.16 2.58
C LEU A 136 16.84 -20.13 1.55
N LEU A 137 17.99 -19.48 1.81
CA LEU A 137 18.44 -18.29 1.07
C LEU A 137 19.71 -18.52 0.24
N GLU A 138 20.39 -19.66 0.40
CA GLU A 138 21.79 -19.86 0.00
C GLU A 138 22.07 -19.60 -1.48
N THR A 139 21.15 -19.99 -2.38
CA THR A 139 21.35 -19.85 -3.83
C THR A 139 20.80 -18.53 -4.38
N ASP A 140 19.64 -18.09 -3.90
CA ASP A 140 18.90 -17.00 -4.53
C ASP A 140 19.18 -15.61 -3.92
N PHE A 141 19.68 -15.56 -2.67
CA PHE A 141 19.81 -14.30 -1.92
C PHE A 141 21.13 -14.19 -1.12
N PRO A 142 22.31 -14.20 -1.79
CA PRO A 142 23.61 -14.25 -1.12
C PRO A 142 23.90 -13.04 -0.22
N ASP A 143 23.44 -11.84 -0.60
CA ASP A 143 23.66 -10.65 0.22
C ASP A 143 22.76 -10.61 1.45
N THR A 144 21.52 -11.12 1.35
CA THR A 144 20.65 -11.33 2.52
C THR A 144 21.29 -12.35 3.46
N LYS A 145 21.86 -13.43 2.91
CA LYS A 145 22.55 -14.45 3.70
C LYS A 145 23.76 -13.87 4.46
N LYS A 146 24.63 -13.10 3.78
CA LYS A 146 25.75 -12.41 4.45
C LYS A 146 25.28 -11.50 5.58
N LEU A 147 24.18 -10.77 5.39
CA LEU A 147 23.62 -9.91 6.43
C LEU A 147 23.16 -10.74 7.64
N ILE A 148 22.45 -11.85 7.41
CA ILE A 148 22.02 -12.77 8.47
C ILE A 148 23.21 -13.34 9.24
N ASP A 149 24.23 -13.82 8.53
CA ASP A 149 25.42 -14.41 9.16
C ASP A 149 26.17 -13.39 10.02
N SER A 150 26.19 -12.12 9.60
CA SER A 150 26.76 -11.03 10.37
C SER A 150 25.94 -10.73 11.64
N LEU A 151 24.61 -10.62 11.50
CA LEU A 151 23.72 -10.19 12.58
C LEU A 151 23.38 -11.27 13.60
N LEU A 152 23.43 -12.55 13.21
CA LEU A 152 23.06 -13.69 14.05
C LEU A 152 24.24 -14.59 14.44
N SER A 153 25.47 -14.14 14.18
CA SER A 153 26.66 -14.88 14.61
C SER A 153 26.75 -14.93 16.14
N THR A 154 26.82 -16.13 16.70
CA THR A 154 27.13 -16.37 18.12
C THR A 154 28.61 -16.72 18.35
N LYS A 155 29.49 -16.40 17.41
CA LYS A 155 30.93 -16.60 17.57
C LYS A 155 31.48 -15.67 18.63
N SER A 156 32.55 -16.12 19.30
CA SER A 156 33.27 -15.32 20.27
C SER A 156 33.73 -13.97 19.72
N ILE A 157 33.73 -12.96 20.60
CA ILE A 157 33.97 -11.56 20.29
C ILE A 157 35.34 -11.17 20.86
N LYS A 158 36.19 -10.60 20.01
CA LYS A 158 37.48 -10.04 20.44
C LYS A 158 37.27 -8.71 21.15
N ILE A 159 37.66 -8.64 22.41
CA ILE A 159 37.60 -7.43 23.24
C ILE A 159 38.93 -6.67 23.17
N SER A 160 40.04 -7.39 23.04
CA SER A 160 41.37 -6.83 22.86
C SER A 160 42.27 -7.75 22.02
N ALA A 161 43.55 -7.38 21.85
CA ALA A 161 44.53 -8.23 21.15
C ALA A 161 44.73 -9.61 21.82
N THR A 162 44.46 -9.73 23.12
CA THR A 162 44.70 -10.94 23.91
C THR A 162 43.47 -11.48 24.61
N GLN A 163 42.34 -10.74 24.57
CA GLN A 163 41.10 -11.11 25.26
C GLN A 163 39.96 -11.31 24.27
N GLU A 164 39.34 -12.47 24.40
CA GLU A 164 38.16 -12.88 23.67
C GLU A 164 37.12 -13.37 24.68
N GLU A 165 35.86 -13.06 24.43
CA GLU A 165 34.73 -13.47 25.27
C GLU A 165 33.69 -14.19 24.41
N ASP A 166 33.07 -15.23 24.95
CA ASP A 166 31.98 -15.90 24.24
C ASP A 166 30.79 -14.94 24.05
N TRP A 167 30.07 -15.11 22.94
CA TRP A 167 29.01 -14.17 22.57
C TRP A 167 27.92 -14.05 23.63
N LEU A 168 27.55 -15.16 24.29
CA LEU A 168 26.51 -15.13 25.31
C LEU A 168 26.96 -14.29 26.50
N SER A 169 28.19 -14.49 26.96
CA SER A 169 28.77 -13.73 28.06
C SER A 169 28.87 -12.26 27.70
N TYR A 170 29.40 -11.94 26.52
CA TYR A 170 29.50 -10.55 26.07
C TYR A 170 28.15 -9.82 26.07
N GLN A 171 27.07 -10.51 25.67
CA GLN A 171 25.75 -9.90 25.54
C GLN A 171 24.96 -9.84 26.86
N PHE A 172 25.10 -10.84 27.73
CA PHE A 172 24.19 -11.01 28.87
C PHE A 172 24.89 -11.11 30.23
N LYS A 173 26.21 -11.31 30.29
CA LYS A 173 26.92 -11.49 31.57
C LYS A 173 27.03 -10.19 32.34
N GLY A 174 26.51 -10.19 33.56
CA GLY A 174 26.52 -9.03 34.44
C GLY A 174 25.58 -7.90 34.03
N VAL A 175 24.73 -8.11 33.02
CA VAL A 175 23.79 -7.08 32.56
C VAL A 175 22.46 -7.18 33.31
N ASP A 176 21.90 -6.03 33.68
CA ASP A 176 20.60 -5.96 34.35
C ASP A 176 19.43 -6.25 33.37
N ASN A 177 18.21 -6.32 33.91
CA ASN A 177 17.00 -6.55 33.12
C ASN A 177 16.80 -5.51 32.01
N GLN A 178 17.14 -4.24 32.24
CA GLN A 178 16.91 -3.19 31.27
C GLN A 178 17.86 -3.32 30.07
N ALA A 179 19.14 -3.58 30.33
CA ALA A 179 20.12 -3.90 29.31
C ALA A 179 19.77 -5.20 28.58
N ALA A 180 19.33 -6.25 29.29
CA ALA A 180 18.88 -7.49 28.67
C ALA A 180 17.68 -7.28 27.72
N ILE A 181 16.67 -6.50 28.14
CA ILE A 181 15.51 -6.13 27.31
C ILE A 181 15.98 -5.39 26.05
N SER A 182 16.92 -4.46 26.22
CA SER A 182 17.49 -3.68 25.12
C SER A 182 18.20 -4.58 24.11
N ASN A 183 19.04 -5.51 24.58
CA ASN A 183 19.76 -6.47 23.73
C ASN A 183 18.80 -7.37 22.97
N ILE A 184 17.74 -7.88 23.62
CA ILE A 184 16.69 -8.66 22.95
C ILE A 184 15.96 -7.82 21.88
N THR A 185 15.62 -6.57 22.19
CA THR A 185 14.97 -5.66 21.24
C THR A 185 15.85 -5.35 20.02
N LEU A 186 17.18 -5.28 20.20
CA LEU A 186 18.13 -5.13 19.10
C LEU A 186 18.21 -6.39 18.25
N MET A 187 18.16 -7.57 18.86
CA MET A 187 18.05 -8.83 18.12
C MET A 187 16.77 -8.86 17.27
N GLN A 188 15.63 -8.38 17.80
CA GLN A 188 14.40 -8.24 17.01
C GLN A 188 14.57 -7.26 15.84
N SER A 189 15.22 -6.12 16.07
CA SER A 189 15.50 -5.11 15.03
C SER A 189 16.40 -5.64 13.92
N ALA A 190 17.36 -6.49 14.26
CA ALA A 190 18.19 -7.18 13.29
C ALA A 190 17.33 -8.04 12.33
N ILE A 191 16.37 -8.80 12.86
CA ILE A 191 15.45 -9.61 12.04
C ILE A 191 14.59 -8.75 11.13
N GLU A 192 14.00 -7.66 11.66
CA GLU A 192 13.20 -6.74 10.84
C GLU A 192 14.02 -6.09 9.72
N SER A 193 15.32 -5.87 9.96
CA SER A 193 16.22 -5.34 8.96
C SER A 193 16.57 -6.36 7.88
N VAL A 194 16.74 -7.63 8.25
CA VAL A 194 16.90 -8.72 7.28
C VAL A 194 15.63 -8.86 6.44
N LYS A 195 14.44 -8.80 7.03
CA LYS A 195 13.15 -8.79 6.31
C LYS A 195 13.12 -7.70 5.24
N SER A 196 13.48 -6.46 5.61
CA SER A 196 13.57 -5.34 4.67
C SER A 196 14.60 -5.59 3.56
N GLN A 197 15.78 -6.13 3.88
CA GLN A 197 16.82 -6.40 2.88
C GLN A 197 16.40 -7.51 1.91
N LEU A 198 15.77 -8.57 2.41
CA LEU A 198 15.25 -9.64 1.57
C LEU A 198 14.21 -9.09 0.59
N MET A 199 13.25 -8.31 1.10
CA MET A 199 12.21 -7.73 0.25
C MET A 199 12.78 -6.77 -0.78
N LYS A 200 13.76 -5.94 -0.40
CA LYS A 200 14.50 -5.10 -1.34
C LYS A 200 15.20 -5.92 -2.43
N ASN A 201 15.83 -7.04 -2.08
CA ASN A 201 16.51 -7.90 -3.05
C ASN A 201 15.52 -8.58 -4.00
N ILE A 202 14.28 -8.83 -3.56
CA ILE A 202 13.23 -9.45 -4.36
C ILE A 202 12.51 -8.46 -5.27
N MET A 203 12.12 -7.30 -4.73
CA MET A 203 11.30 -6.31 -5.41
C MET A 203 12.14 -5.22 -6.11
N GLY A 204 13.42 -5.07 -5.76
CA GLY A 204 14.29 -4.01 -6.23
C GLY A 204 14.03 -2.66 -5.52
N ASP A 205 14.56 -1.57 -6.09
CA ASP A 205 14.23 -0.19 -5.67
C ASP A 205 12.85 0.27 -6.22
N GLU A 206 12.23 -0.53 -7.11
CA GLU A 206 10.88 -0.28 -7.62
C GLU A 206 9.84 -0.83 -6.63
N GLN A 207 9.30 0.04 -5.77
CA GLN A 207 7.99 -0.23 -5.19
C GLN A 207 7.02 -0.48 -6.35
N PHE A 208 6.46 -1.69 -6.39
CA PHE A 208 5.52 -2.14 -7.41
C PHE A 208 4.26 -1.28 -7.35
N SER A 209 4.27 -0.18 -8.10
CA SER A 209 3.14 0.71 -8.25
C SER A 209 2.28 0.22 -9.40
N ALA A 210 0.95 0.22 -9.22
CA ALA A 210 -0.01 -0.01 -10.30
C ALA A 210 0.22 0.92 -11.52
N SER A 211 1.04 1.98 -11.37
CA SER A 211 1.51 2.83 -12.46
C SER A 211 2.52 2.18 -13.42
N ALA A 212 3.03 0.98 -13.12
CA ALA A 212 3.99 0.26 -13.97
C ALA A 212 3.33 -0.45 -15.16
N TYR A 213 2.01 -0.64 -15.15
CA TYR A 213 1.23 -1.21 -16.24
C TYR A 213 0.46 -0.10 -16.96
N LYS A 214 0.70 0.05 -18.25
CA LYS A 214 -0.03 0.98 -19.11
C LYS A 214 -0.68 0.23 -20.25
N VAL A 215 -1.87 0.65 -20.64
CA VAL A 215 -2.52 0.14 -21.85
C VAL A 215 -2.23 1.13 -22.96
N ASP A 216 -1.53 0.67 -23.99
CA ASP A 216 -1.28 1.44 -25.19
C ASP A 216 -2.38 1.20 -26.20
N VAL A 217 -2.80 2.30 -26.84
CA VAL A 217 -3.75 2.30 -27.96
C VAL A 217 -2.99 2.66 -29.21
N VAL A 218 -2.91 1.76 -30.19
CA VAL A 218 -2.26 1.99 -31.48
C VAL A 218 -3.33 2.04 -32.57
N LEU A 219 -3.43 3.16 -33.26
CA LEU A 219 -4.37 3.34 -34.39
C LEU A 219 -3.62 3.18 -35.70
N GLU A 220 -4.30 2.68 -36.73
CA GLU A 220 -3.74 2.60 -38.09
C GLU A 220 -3.44 3.98 -38.67
N LYS A 221 -4.26 4.99 -38.32
CA LYS A 221 -4.11 6.40 -38.71
C LYS A 221 -4.42 7.32 -37.54
N THR A 222 -3.96 8.57 -37.62
CA THR A 222 -4.24 9.62 -36.63
C THR A 222 -5.29 10.63 -37.08
N ASN A 223 -5.55 10.71 -38.39
CA ASN A 223 -6.56 11.57 -39.00
C ASN A 223 -7.54 10.74 -39.85
N TYR A 224 -8.82 11.03 -39.73
CA TYR A 224 -9.91 10.32 -40.40
C TYR A 224 -10.90 11.30 -41.01
N TYR A 225 -11.65 10.89 -42.02
CA TYR A 225 -12.79 11.66 -42.49
C TYR A 225 -14.08 11.18 -41.83
N ALA A 226 -15.12 12.04 -41.83
CA ALA A 226 -16.44 11.68 -41.33
C ALA A 226 -16.97 10.37 -41.95
N GLY A 227 -17.40 9.44 -41.09
CA GLY A 227 -17.91 8.12 -41.46
C GLY A 227 -16.83 7.08 -41.82
N ASP A 228 -15.54 7.40 -41.72
CA ASP A 228 -14.48 6.41 -41.91
C ASP A 228 -14.47 5.38 -40.75
N LYS A 229 -14.01 4.16 -41.04
CA LYS A 229 -13.71 3.16 -40.01
C LYS A 229 -12.35 3.44 -39.39
N ILE A 230 -12.33 3.68 -38.09
CA ILE A 230 -11.12 3.81 -37.28
C ILE A 230 -10.75 2.44 -36.76
N ARG A 231 -9.56 1.97 -37.12
CA ARG A 231 -9.04 0.66 -36.73
C ARG A 231 -7.78 0.79 -35.89
N GLY A 232 -7.59 -0.14 -34.98
CA GLY A 232 -6.44 -0.13 -34.09
C GLY A 232 -6.37 -1.36 -33.20
N LYS A 233 -5.44 -1.31 -32.26
CA LYS A 233 -5.16 -2.37 -31.29
C LYS A 233 -4.91 -1.77 -29.91
N LEU A 234 -5.32 -2.51 -28.87
CA LEU A 234 -4.95 -2.27 -27.49
C LEU A 234 -4.08 -3.41 -26.98
N PHE A 235 -3.03 -3.07 -26.25
CA PHE A 235 -2.20 -4.04 -25.54
C PHE A 235 -1.59 -3.41 -24.28
N ILE A 236 -1.10 -4.26 -23.38
CA ILE A 236 -0.48 -3.83 -22.13
C ILE A 236 1.03 -3.68 -22.39
N ASN A 237 1.60 -2.50 -22.13
CA ASN A 237 3.01 -2.21 -22.32
C ASN A 237 3.81 -2.58 -21.06
N LYS A 238 4.37 -3.80 -21.04
CA LYS A 238 5.60 -4.23 -20.32
C LYS A 238 5.98 -5.67 -20.71
N SER A 239 7.27 -6.00 -20.60
CA SER A 239 7.95 -7.29 -20.83
C SER A 239 7.50 -8.47 -19.94
N VAL A 240 6.20 -8.67 -19.75
CA VAL A 240 5.68 -9.95 -19.26
C VAL A 240 4.83 -10.51 -20.39
N GLU A 241 5.48 -11.24 -21.29
CA GLU A 241 4.79 -12.15 -22.18
C GLU A 241 3.86 -12.99 -21.28
N ASN A 242 2.53 -12.93 -21.51
CA ASN A 242 1.46 -13.77 -20.90
C ASN A 242 0.30 -13.03 -20.18
N LEU A 243 0.30 -11.69 -20.05
CA LEU A 243 -0.91 -11.00 -19.56
C LEU A 243 -1.97 -10.90 -20.67
N LYS A 244 -3.10 -11.61 -20.48
CA LYS A 244 -4.23 -11.62 -21.42
C LYS A 244 -5.36 -10.72 -20.91
N PRO A 245 -5.86 -9.78 -21.73
CA PRO A 245 -7.05 -9.00 -21.40
C PRO A 245 -8.25 -9.94 -21.19
N LYS A 246 -8.97 -9.79 -20.07
CA LYS A 246 -10.25 -10.49 -19.83
C LYS A 246 -11.43 -9.67 -20.35
N GLU A 247 -11.40 -8.36 -20.12
CA GLU A 247 -12.47 -7.45 -20.52
C GLU A 247 -11.88 -6.12 -20.97
N VAL A 248 -12.49 -5.53 -21.99
CA VAL A 248 -12.17 -4.17 -22.44
C VAL A 248 -13.48 -3.41 -22.61
N VAL A 249 -13.54 -2.22 -22.04
CA VAL A 249 -14.60 -1.24 -22.25
C VAL A 249 -14.00 -0.07 -23.01
N LEU A 250 -14.46 0.14 -24.23
CA LEU A 250 -14.02 1.20 -25.15
C LEU A 250 -15.14 2.24 -25.29
N ASN A 251 -14.86 3.49 -24.91
CA ASN A 251 -15.81 4.61 -24.96
C ASN A 251 -17.17 4.25 -24.31
N GLY A 252 -17.13 3.54 -23.18
CA GLY A 252 -18.31 3.07 -22.44
C GLY A 252 -18.96 1.80 -22.98
N VAL A 253 -18.47 1.22 -24.08
CA VAL A 253 -19.00 -0.02 -24.67
C VAL A 253 -18.07 -1.19 -24.40
N LYS A 254 -18.59 -2.25 -23.77
CA LYS A 254 -17.85 -3.51 -23.56
C LYS A 254 -17.65 -4.23 -24.88
N LEU A 255 -16.40 -4.62 -25.17
CA LEU A 255 -16.04 -5.33 -26.40
C LEU A 255 -16.28 -6.84 -26.28
N ASP A 256 -16.67 -7.45 -27.41
CA ASP A 256 -16.86 -8.89 -27.55
C ASP A 256 -15.51 -9.64 -27.53
N GLN A 257 -15.49 -10.84 -26.96
CA GLN A 257 -14.29 -11.69 -26.85
C GLN A 257 -13.67 -12.04 -28.21
N LYS A 258 -14.44 -12.04 -29.31
CA LYS A 258 -13.90 -12.31 -30.65
C LYS A 258 -12.82 -11.31 -31.11
N TYR A 259 -12.76 -10.14 -30.48
CA TYR A 259 -11.76 -9.10 -30.77
C TYR A 259 -10.43 -9.32 -30.03
N PHE A 260 -10.36 -10.30 -29.12
CA PHE A 260 -9.19 -10.57 -28.28
C PHE A 260 -8.33 -11.63 -28.96
N LYS A 261 -7.12 -11.26 -29.37
CA LYS A 261 -6.20 -12.14 -30.12
C LYS A 261 -4.78 -11.98 -29.59
N ASN A 262 -4.15 -13.09 -29.20
CA ASN A 262 -2.73 -13.13 -28.82
C ASN A 262 -2.29 -12.09 -27.76
N GLY A 263 -3.16 -11.76 -26.81
CA GLY A 263 -2.86 -10.75 -25.76
C GLY A 263 -3.13 -9.30 -26.18
N GLU A 264 -3.57 -9.08 -27.43
CA GLU A 264 -4.03 -7.80 -27.96
C GLU A 264 -5.56 -7.80 -28.10
N VAL A 265 -6.15 -6.60 -28.17
CA VAL A 265 -7.57 -6.41 -28.48
C VAL A 265 -7.71 -5.52 -29.71
N GLU A 266 -8.23 -6.06 -30.79
CA GLU A 266 -8.53 -5.33 -32.02
C GLU A 266 -9.74 -4.41 -31.80
N ILE A 267 -9.66 -3.17 -32.27
CA ILE A 267 -10.76 -2.21 -32.21
C ILE A 267 -11.14 -1.69 -33.59
N ALA A 268 -12.45 -1.50 -33.76
CA ALA A 268 -13.04 -0.86 -34.93
C ALA A 268 -14.21 0.02 -34.47
N ILE A 269 -14.10 1.33 -34.67
CA ILE A 269 -15.15 2.31 -34.36
C ILE A 269 -15.44 3.18 -35.57
N ASP A 270 -16.67 3.71 -35.65
CA ASP A 270 -17.06 4.64 -36.72
C ASP A 270 -16.68 6.07 -36.34
N ALA A 271 -16.00 6.77 -37.25
CA ALA A 271 -15.69 8.18 -37.09
C ALA A 271 -16.99 9.01 -37.04
N PRO A 272 -17.16 9.89 -36.04
CA PRO A 272 -18.30 10.78 -35.95
C PRO A 272 -18.52 11.62 -37.21
N ALA A 273 -19.77 12.05 -37.44
CA ALA A 273 -20.11 12.89 -38.60
C ALA A 273 -19.57 14.32 -38.47
N ALA A 274 -19.38 14.81 -37.24
CA ALA A 274 -18.88 16.14 -36.98
C ALA A 274 -17.34 16.15 -36.97
N ALA A 275 -16.75 17.18 -37.59
CA ALA A 275 -15.31 17.39 -37.51
C ALA A 275 -14.91 17.82 -36.09
N GLY A 276 -13.70 17.42 -35.68
CA GLY A 276 -13.16 17.73 -34.35
C GLY A 276 -12.24 16.63 -33.82
N ASP A 277 -11.71 16.85 -32.62
CA ASP A 277 -10.88 15.89 -31.90
C ASP A 277 -11.74 15.05 -30.96
N TYR A 278 -11.53 13.73 -30.99
CA TYR A 278 -12.31 12.77 -30.23
C TYR A 278 -11.42 11.86 -29.39
N PRO A 279 -11.84 11.52 -28.16
CA PRO A 279 -11.12 10.56 -27.34
C PRO A 279 -11.43 9.11 -27.74
N ILE A 280 -10.44 8.26 -27.46
CA ILE A 280 -10.52 6.81 -27.35
C ILE A 280 -10.07 6.50 -25.93
N GLU A 281 -11.04 6.31 -25.06
CA GLU A 281 -10.82 6.10 -23.64
C GLU A 281 -11.53 4.84 -23.17
N GLY A 282 -11.11 4.31 -22.03
CA GLY A 282 -11.67 3.07 -21.57
C GLY A 282 -10.88 2.40 -20.47
N GLN A 283 -11.29 1.17 -20.19
CA GLN A 283 -10.65 0.32 -19.21
C GLN A 283 -10.42 -1.08 -19.76
N LEU A 284 -9.30 -1.67 -19.39
CA LEU A 284 -8.93 -3.04 -19.68
C LEU A 284 -8.78 -3.77 -18.34
N THR A 285 -9.61 -4.77 -18.13
CA THR A 285 -9.53 -5.64 -16.96
C THR A 285 -8.76 -6.89 -17.31
N ILE A 286 -7.76 -7.20 -16.49
CA ILE A 286 -7.06 -8.48 -16.48
C ILE A 286 -7.56 -9.31 -15.31
N SER A 287 -7.56 -10.64 -15.47
CA SER A 287 -7.96 -11.57 -14.42
C SER A 287 -7.09 -12.82 -14.49
N GLN A 288 -6.51 -13.16 -13.34
CA GLN A 288 -5.84 -14.43 -13.10
C GLN A 288 -6.22 -14.92 -11.70
N GLY A 289 -6.91 -16.06 -11.63
CA GLY A 289 -7.51 -16.55 -10.39
C GLY A 289 -8.62 -15.63 -9.86
N ASN A 290 -8.54 -15.24 -8.59
CA ASN A 290 -9.56 -14.42 -7.90
C ASN A 290 -9.23 -12.92 -7.84
N LEU A 291 -8.16 -12.45 -8.49
CA LEU A 291 -7.79 -11.04 -8.52
C LEU A 291 -8.15 -10.44 -9.89
N GLU A 292 -8.92 -9.35 -9.87
CA GLU A 292 -9.19 -8.52 -11.04
C GLU A 292 -8.45 -7.19 -10.89
N MET A 293 -7.69 -6.81 -11.92
CA MET A 293 -7.02 -5.52 -12.00
C MET A 293 -7.53 -4.79 -13.24
N THR A 294 -7.88 -3.52 -13.06
CA THR A 294 -8.42 -2.67 -14.13
C THR A 294 -7.42 -1.56 -14.44
N LEU A 295 -6.98 -1.51 -15.70
CA LEU A 295 -6.05 -0.53 -16.25
C LEU A 295 -6.83 0.45 -17.13
N TYR A 296 -6.60 1.75 -16.96
CA TYR A 296 -7.27 2.79 -17.75
C TYR A 296 -6.39 3.28 -18.90
N TYR A 297 -6.99 3.56 -20.04
CA TYR A 297 -6.31 4.16 -21.19
C TYR A 297 -7.09 5.35 -21.74
N ASN A 298 -6.36 6.28 -22.35
CA ASN A 298 -6.90 7.43 -23.08
C ASN A 298 -5.95 7.81 -24.22
N LYS A 299 -6.49 8.02 -25.41
CA LYS A 299 -5.81 8.54 -26.61
C LYS A 299 -6.77 9.43 -27.40
N SER A 300 -6.28 10.33 -28.25
CA SER A 300 -7.11 11.15 -29.14
C SER A 300 -6.88 10.83 -30.62
N TYR A 301 -7.89 11.10 -31.45
CA TYR A 301 -7.82 11.12 -32.92
C TYR A 301 -8.64 12.28 -33.48
N SER A 302 -8.32 12.71 -34.70
CA SER A 302 -8.98 13.84 -35.34
C SER A 302 -9.86 13.41 -36.51
N VAL A 303 -11.06 13.99 -36.60
CA VAL A 303 -11.99 13.82 -37.72
C VAL A 303 -12.10 15.10 -38.53
N ILE A 304 -11.92 14.97 -39.84
CA ILE A 304 -11.97 16.05 -40.81
C ILE A 304 -13.31 15.97 -41.57
N ALA A 305 -13.95 17.12 -41.78
CA ALA A 305 -15.15 17.20 -42.60
C ALA A 305 -14.83 16.77 -44.04
N LYS A 306 -15.63 15.88 -44.61
CA LYS A 306 -15.62 15.65 -46.07
C LYS A 306 -16.15 16.94 -46.70
N SER A 307 -15.31 17.68 -47.42
CA SER A 307 -15.79 18.76 -48.26
C SER A 307 -16.84 18.17 -49.20
N LYS A 308 -18.07 18.70 -49.18
CA LYS A 308 -18.97 18.50 -50.31
C LYS A 308 -18.32 19.26 -51.44
N GLY A 309 -17.60 18.55 -52.31
CA GLY A 309 -17.11 19.13 -53.55
C GLY A 309 -18.29 19.79 -54.25
N THR A 310 -18.28 21.11 -54.33
CA THR A 310 -19.09 21.84 -55.29
C THR A 310 -18.44 21.64 -56.65
N SER A 311 -18.75 20.51 -57.27
CA SER A 311 -18.87 20.41 -58.71
C SER A 311 -20.36 20.29 -58.97
N ASP A 312 -21.00 21.38 -59.36
CA ASP A 312 -21.56 21.47 -60.71
C ASP A 312 -22.28 22.81 -60.89
N GLU A 313 -21.86 23.48 -61.96
CA GLU A 313 -22.54 24.58 -62.62
C GLU A 313 -23.93 24.10 -63.14
N ILE A 314 -24.87 25.05 -63.27
CA ILE A 314 -26.09 25.04 -64.12
C ILE A 314 -27.47 24.75 -63.46
N ASN A 315 -28.19 25.86 -63.34
CA ASN A 315 -29.61 26.17 -63.67
C ASN A 315 -30.82 25.38 -63.16
N ALA A 316 -31.74 26.21 -62.66
CA ALA A 316 -33.17 26.30 -62.97
C ALA A 316 -34.16 25.28 -62.38
N ASN A 317 -35.03 25.88 -61.55
CA ASN A 317 -36.47 25.66 -61.43
C ASN A 317 -37.03 24.30 -60.98
N THR A 318 -37.95 24.45 -60.03
CA THR A 318 -39.25 23.78 -59.87
C THR A 318 -39.37 23.01 -58.55
N ALA A 319 -40.29 23.52 -57.74
CA ALA A 319 -40.80 22.90 -56.53
C ALA A 319 -41.65 21.64 -56.84
N ILE A 320 -42.03 20.94 -55.76
CA ILE A 320 -43.26 20.12 -55.57
C ILE A 320 -43.07 18.57 -55.46
N LYS A 321 -43.30 18.11 -54.22
CA LYS A 321 -43.99 16.88 -53.70
C LYS A 321 -43.64 15.47 -54.21
N THR A 322 -43.51 14.55 -53.24
CA THR A 322 -44.28 13.29 -52.97
C THR A 322 -43.34 12.19 -52.42
N LYS A 323 -43.49 11.63 -51.21
CA LYS A 323 -44.48 10.70 -50.58
C LYS A 323 -44.15 9.20 -50.78
N LYS A 324 -44.12 8.47 -49.65
CA LYS A 324 -44.16 6.99 -49.42
C LYS A 324 -42.82 6.23 -49.63
N GLY A 325 -42.36 5.33 -48.76
CA GLY A 325 -42.83 4.79 -47.48
C GLY A 325 -42.04 3.50 -47.09
N VAL A 326 -42.30 2.99 -45.88
CA VAL A 326 -41.93 1.67 -45.28
C VAL A 326 -40.51 1.57 -44.68
N GLY A 327 -40.26 1.19 -43.42
CA GLY A 327 -41.11 0.83 -42.28
C GLY A 327 -40.26 0.41 -41.05
N ASN A 328 -40.87 0.53 -39.86
CA ASN A 328 -40.63 -0.16 -38.57
C ASN A 328 -39.22 -0.22 -37.94
N ALA A 329 -39.02 0.48 -36.82
CA ALA A 329 -39.09 -0.13 -35.48
C ALA A 329 -38.80 0.91 -34.37
N LYS A 330 -39.54 0.78 -33.26
CA LYS A 330 -39.38 1.51 -31.99
C LYS A 330 -37.91 1.60 -31.56
N ILE A 331 -37.42 2.80 -31.29
CA ILE A 331 -36.42 2.99 -30.24
C ILE A 331 -37.13 3.73 -29.11
N VAL A 332 -37.40 2.96 -28.06
CA VAL A 332 -37.80 3.46 -26.75
C VAL A 332 -36.69 4.39 -26.25
N THR A 333 -37.10 5.59 -25.90
CA THR A 333 -36.27 6.64 -25.33
C THR A 333 -35.88 6.30 -23.89
N GLN A 334 -34.58 6.47 -23.59
CA GLN A 334 -33.91 6.86 -22.33
C GLN A 334 -33.27 5.78 -21.43
N PRO A 335 -32.15 6.11 -20.71
CA PRO A 335 -31.58 7.45 -20.51
C PRO A 335 -30.13 7.66 -20.99
N LYS A 336 -29.86 8.90 -21.42
CA LYS A 336 -28.56 9.55 -21.27
C LYS A 336 -28.32 9.73 -19.77
N ASN A 337 -27.21 9.25 -19.23
CA ASN A 337 -26.36 10.10 -18.38
C ASN A 337 -24.98 9.47 -18.16
N ASN A 338 -23.95 10.03 -18.80
CA ASN A 338 -22.59 10.12 -18.25
C ASN A 338 -21.94 11.38 -18.81
N SER A 339 -22.74 12.44 -18.91
CA SER A 339 -22.23 13.74 -19.28
C SER A 339 -21.55 14.33 -18.04
N LEU A 340 -20.21 14.34 -18.03
CA LEU A 340 -19.38 15.07 -17.05
C LEU A 340 -19.69 16.57 -16.96
N THR A 341 -20.67 17.05 -17.73
CA THR A 341 -21.12 18.43 -17.84
C THR A 341 -22.09 18.86 -16.74
N ASN A 342 -22.65 17.95 -15.91
CA ASN A 342 -23.61 18.36 -14.88
C ASN A 342 -23.59 17.50 -13.60
N LEU A 343 -22.41 17.31 -12.99
CA LEU A 343 -22.29 16.63 -11.70
C LEU A 343 -22.81 17.49 -10.53
N GLU A 344 -23.61 16.87 -9.67
CA GLU A 344 -24.01 17.43 -8.39
C GLU A 344 -22.80 17.64 -7.47
N LYS A 345 -22.94 18.51 -6.48
CA LYS A 345 -21.86 18.79 -5.54
C LYS A 345 -21.56 17.52 -4.73
N PRO A 346 -20.30 17.07 -4.64
CA PRO A 346 -19.96 15.93 -3.82
C PRO A 346 -20.24 16.21 -2.34
N VAL A 347 -20.54 15.17 -1.57
CA VAL A 347 -20.80 15.21 -0.13
C VAL A 347 -19.84 14.28 0.61
N ILE A 348 -19.45 14.65 1.83
CA ILE A 348 -18.61 13.80 2.67
C ILE A 348 -19.45 12.67 3.24
N GLU A 349 -18.92 11.46 3.16
CA GLU A 349 -19.54 10.25 3.70
C GLU A 349 -18.56 9.58 4.69
N ILE A 350 -19.08 9.11 5.81
CA ILE A 350 -18.32 8.34 6.80
C ILE A 350 -19.10 7.07 7.12
N ARG A 351 -18.63 5.92 6.60
CA ARG A 351 -19.28 4.61 6.72
C ARG A 351 -20.76 4.60 6.31
N GLY A 352 -21.10 5.08 5.12
CA GLY A 352 -22.50 5.12 4.68
C GLY A 352 -23.31 6.29 5.25
N ASN A 353 -22.74 7.08 6.17
CA ASN A 353 -23.45 8.21 6.77
C ASN A 353 -23.03 9.52 6.10
N VAL A 354 -24.02 10.24 5.58
CA VAL A 354 -23.88 11.62 5.12
C VAL A 354 -24.43 12.56 6.18
N ALA A 355 -24.00 13.83 6.14
CA ALA A 355 -24.44 14.83 7.11
C ALA A 355 -25.94 15.12 7.03
N ASP A 356 -26.55 15.41 8.18
CA ASP A 356 -27.93 15.89 8.27
C ASP A 356 -28.07 17.33 7.72
N ASN A 357 -29.29 17.88 7.77
CA ASN A 357 -29.58 19.25 7.29
C ASN A 357 -28.77 20.34 8.03
N ASN A 358 -28.16 20.03 9.17
CA ASN A 358 -27.31 20.93 9.94
C ASN A 358 -25.82 20.70 9.67
N GLY A 359 -25.46 19.82 8.74
CA GLY A 359 -24.08 19.48 8.44
C GLY A 359 -23.43 18.55 9.48
N ILE A 360 -24.23 17.81 10.27
CA ILE A 360 -23.75 16.96 11.37
C ILE A 360 -23.87 15.47 11.01
N ILE A 361 -22.79 14.71 11.25
CA ILE A 361 -22.76 13.25 11.23
C ILE A 361 -22.57 12.76 12.68
N LYS A 362 -23.51 11.96 13.18
CA LYS A 362 -23.46 11.40 14.54
C LYS A 362 -22.88 10.00 14.53
N LEU A 363 -21.78 9.77 15.25
CA LEU A 363 -21.09 8.48 15.28
C LEU A 363 -20.66 8.11 16.70
N THR A 364 -20.54 6.81 16.97
CA THR A 364 -19.80 6.36 18.14
C THR A 364 -18.30 6.56 17.91
N ARG A 365 -17.55 6.70 18.99
CA ARG A 365 -16.09 6.83 18.98
C ARG A 365 -15.42 5.69 18.23
N SER A 366 -15.80 4.45 18.54
CA SER A 366 -15.26 3.25 17.89
C SER A 366 -15.48 3.29 16.38
N ASN A 367 -16.65 3.73 15.93
CA ASN A 367 -16.95 3.85 14.51
C ASN A 367 -16.12 4.98 13.91
N PHE A 368 -16.07 6.15 14.54
CA PHE A 368 -15.35 7.28 13.98
C PHE A 368 -13.84 7.02 13.82
N ILE A 369 -13.17 6.45 14.83
CA ILE A 369 -11.71 6.21 14.78
C ILE A 369 -11.28 5.13 13.78
N THR A 370 -12.20 4.25 13.38
CA THR A 370 -11.94 3.15 12.41
C THR A 370 -12.47 3.45 11.02
N SER A 371 -13.19 4.56 10.83
CA SER A 371 -13.83 4.91 9.55
C SER A 371 -12.86 5.56 8.58
N SER A 372 -13.08 5.29 7.29
CA SER A 372 -12.62 6.13 6.20
C SER A 372 -13.50 7.38 6.05
N ILE A 373 -12.86 8.47 5.63
CA ILE A 373 -13.48 9.72 5.19
C ILE A 373 -13.60 9.65 3.67
N ASP A 374 -14.78 9.34 3.17
CA ASP A 374 -15.04 9.14 1.75
C ASP A 374 -15.91 10.28 1.20
N VAL A 375 -16.10 10.27 -0.12
CA VAL A 375 -16.91 11.28 -0.81
C VAL A 375 -17.85 10.61 -1.79
N LEU A 376 -19.12 10.94 -1.66
CA LEU A 376 -20.20 10.51 -2.53
C LEU A 376 -20.59 11.64 -3.48
N ILE A 377 -20.83 11.31 -4.76
CA ILE A 377 -21.48 12.22 -5.69
C ILE A 377 -22.93 11.75 -5.81
N PRO A 378 -23.92 12.56 -5.37
CA PRO A 378 -25.32 12.16 -5.49
C PRO A 378 -25.69 11.84 -6.94
N ASN A 379 -26.55 10.82 -7.11
CA ASN A 379 -27.07 10.38 -8.41
C ASN A 379 -25.98 9.97 -9.42
N SER A 380 -24.84 9.48 -8.93
CA SER A 380 -23.68 9.12 -9.74
C SER A 380 -22.97 7.89 -9.20
N ASP A 381 -22.58 6.98 -10.11
CA ASP A 381 -21.80 5.78 -9.78
C ASP A 381 -20.28 6.07 -9.80
N LEU A 382 -19.89 7.35 -9.90
CA LEU A 382 -18.50 7.76 -9.96
C LEU A 382 -17.81 7.60 -8.60
N VAL A 383 -16.68 6.91 -8.60
CA VAL A 383 -15.87 6.70 -7.41
C VAL A 383 -14.89 7.85 -7.21
N VAL A 384 -14.92 8.47 -6.03
CA VAL A 384 -14.02 9.57 -5.64
C VAL A 384 -12.95 9.06 -4.67
N VAL A 385 -11.69 9.44 -4.92
CA VAL A 385 -10.57 9.12 -4.03
C VAL A 385 -10.21 10.36 -3.22
N VAL A 386 -10.14 10.19 -1.89
CA VAL A 386 -9.69 11.23 -0.95
C VAL A 386 -8.20 11.03 -0.63
N SER A 387 -7.40 12.06 -0.85
CA SER A 387 -5.93 12.02 -0.68
C SER A 387 -5.43 12.83 0.52
N GLU A 388 -6.22 13.80 0.98
CA GLU A 388 -5.89 14.69 2.08
C GLU A 388 -7.18 15.31 2.61
N PHE A 389 -7.25 15.57 3.92
CA PHE A 389 -8.30 16.40 4.51
C PHE A 389 -7.80 17.16 5.74
N SER A 390 -8.54 18.17 6.17
CA SER A 390 -8.30 18.91 7.40
C SER A 390 -9.27 18.46 8.48
N PHE A 391 -8.71 18.10 9.64
CA PHE A 391 -9.41 17.69 10.84
C PHE A 391 -9.24 18.77 11.91
N LYS A 392 -10.34 19.36 12.39
CA LYS A 392 -10.31 20.37 13.45
C LYS A 392 -11.17 19.95 14.63
N PRO A 393 -10.56 19.58 15.77
CA PRO A 393 -11.28 19.52 17.04
C PRO A 393 -11.70 20.94 17.48
N GLN A 394 -12.82 21.07 18.18
CA GLN A 394 -13.39 22.38 18.57
C GLN A 394 -12.40 23.31 19.31
N ASP A 395 -11.55 22.76 20.19
CA ASP A 395 -10.64 23.52 21.07
C ASP A 395 -9.15 23.20 20.81
N GLN A 396 -8.83 22.71 19.62
CA GLN A 396 -7.45 22.39 19.23
C GLN A 396 -7.14 22.90 17.83
N PRO A 397 -5.85 23.11 17.50
CA PRO A 397 -5.46 23.51 16.15
C PRO A 397 -5.91 22.49 15.10
N THR A 398 -6.17 22.99 13.90
CA THR A 398 -6.46 22.17 12.72
C THR A 398 -5.25 21.28 12.40
N GLN A 399 -5.51 20.00 12.16
CA GLN A 399 -4.55 19.04 11.69
C GLN A 399 -4.81 18.70 10.22
N LYS A 400 -3.76 18.72 9.41
CA LYS A 400 -3.80 18.18 8.06
C LYS A 400 -3.50 16.69 8.12
N ILE A 401 -4.34 15.89 7.49
CA ILE A 401 -4.23 14.42 7.46
C ILE A 401 -4.10 13.98 6.01
N TYR A 402 -3.10 13.14 5.75
CA TYR A 402 -2.86 12.53 4.43
C TYR A 402 -3.53 11.16 4.36
N GLY A 403 -4.15 10.86 3.23
CA GLY A 403 -5.05 9.72 3.03
C GLY A 403 -6.48 10.00 3.47
N ASN A 404 -7.28 8.94 3.58
CA ASN A 404 -8.69 9.00 3.96
C ASN A 404 -8.97 8.43 5.37
N LEU A 405 -7.92 8.14 6.16
CA LEU A 405 -8.04 7.62 7.53
C LEU A 405 -7.50 8.61 8.55
N LEU A 406 -8.07 8.58 9.77
CA LEU A 406 -7.55 9.38 10.89
C LEU A 406 -6.14 8.89 11.31
N ASN A 407 -5.26 9.83 11.63
CA ASN A 407 -3.93 9.52 12.15
C ASN A 407 -3.93 9.31 13.67
N SER A 408 -2.84 8.77 14.21
CA SER A 408 -2.70 8.45 15.64
C SER A 408 -2.96 9.63 16.57
N ASN A 409 -2.55 10.85 16.18
CA ASN A 409 -2.80 12.05 16.97
C ASN A 409 -4.30 12.39 17.05
N SER A 410 -4.99 12.36 15.91
CA SER A 410 -6.43 12.62 15.82
C SER A 410 -7.23 11.58 16.59
N ILE A 411 -6.85 10.30 16.48
CA ILE A 411 -7.44 9.19 17.25
C ILE A 411 -7.25 9.41 18.75
N SER A 412 -6.07 9.82 19.21
CA SER A 412 -5.79 10.11 20.63
C SER A 412 -6.69 11.23 21.17
N ILE A 413 -6.94 12.27 20.38
CA ILE A 413 -7.81 13.39 20.77
C ILE A 413 -9.28 12.94 20.86
N ILE A 414 -9.74 12.13 19.90
CA ILE A 414 -11.10 11.57 19.90
C ILE A 414 -11.30 10.63 21.10
N ASN A 415 -10.31 9.81 21.42
CA ASN A 415 -10.35 8.89 22.57
C ASN A 415 -10.44 9.62 23.92
N LYS A 416 -9.88 10.82 24.04
CA LYS A 416 -9.94 11.64 25.25
C LYS A 416 -11.19 12.54 25.33
N SER A 417 -11.97 12.60 24.25
CA SER A 417 -13.12 13.50 24.16
C SER A 417 -14.38 12.88 24.77
N LYS A 418 -15.24 13.72 25.37
CA LYS A 418 -16.52 13.29 25.96
C LYS A 418 -17.63 13.18 24.91
N ARG A 419 -18.75 12.54 25.25
CA ARG A 419 -20.00 12.57 24.49
C ARG A 419 -20.42 14.01 24.15
N GLY A 420 -20.96 14.21 22.95
CA GLY A 420 -21.34 15.53 22.42
C GLY A 420 -20.18 16.35 21.86
N ARG A 421 -18.94 15.85 21.94
CA ARG A 421 -17.79 16.51 21.34
C ARG A 421 -17.91 16.53 19.81
N GLN A 422 -17.60 17.69 19.23
CA GLN A 422 -17.65 17.92 17.80
C GLN A 422 -16.26 18.06 17.15
N PHE A 423 -16.14 17.54 15.93
CA PHE A 423 -14.94 17.54 15.10
C PHE A 423 -15.28 17.95 13.66
N LYS A 424 -14.62 18.97 13.13
CA LYS A 424 -14.88 19.44 11.77
C LYS A 424 -13.95 18.77 10.76
N ILE A 425 -14.51 18.27 9.67
CA ILE A 425 -13.81 17.69 8.51
C ILE A 425 -14.03 18.61 7.32
N PHE A 426 -12.95 19.07 6.69
CA PHE A 426 -13.01 20.06 5.60
C PHE A 426 -11.74 20.08 4.76
N ASN A 427 -11.71 20.88 3.69
CA ASN A 427 -10.56 21.01 2.79
C ASN A 427 -10.06 19.65 2.26
N LEU A 428 -10.99 18.84 1.73
CA LEU A 428 -10.63 17.56 1.14
C LEU A 428 -9.94 17.79 -0.21
N LYS A 429 -8.84 17.07 -0.44
CA LYS A 429 -8.26 16.91 -1.78
C LYS A 429 -8.81 15.63 -2.40
N ILE A 430 -9.67 15.81 -3.39
CA ILE A 430 -10.40 14.74 -4.04
C ILE A 430 -10.09 14.65 -5.52
N SER A 431 -10.19 13.44 -6.06
CA SER A 431 -10.04 13.17 -7.49
C SER A 431 -11.00 12.07 -7.92
N LEU A 432 -11.50 12.13 -9.15
CA LEU A 432 -12.25 11.00 -9.70
C LEU A 432 -11.29 9.85 -9.95
N LYS A 433 -11.63 8.65 -9.48
CA LYS A 433 -10.84 7.44 -9.74
C LYS A 433 -10.68 7.16 -11.23
N SER A 434 -11.72 7.43 -12.02
CA SER A 434 -11.75 7.28 -13.48
C SER A 434 -11.06 8.42 -14.24
N ASN A 435 -10.93 9.62 -13.64
CA ASN A 435 -10.31 10.79 -14.27
C ASN A 435 -9.67 11.71 -13.22
N PRO A 436 -8.44 11.43 -12.77
CA PRO A 436 -7.79 12.19 -11.70
C PRO A 436 -7.55 13.67 -12.02
N SER A 437 -7.50 14.02 -13.31
CA SER A 437 -7.30 15.38 -13.80
C SER A 437 -8.59 16.21 -13.82
N PHE A 438 -9.75 15.57 -13.67
CA PHE A 438 -11.04 16.24 -13.64
C PHE A 438 -11.21 17.02 -12.33
N ARG A 439 -11.52 18.31 -12.46
CA ARG A 439 -11.71 19.19 -11.31
C ARG A 439 -13.12 19.03 -10.76
N LEU A 440 -13.25 18.21 -9.71
CA LEU A 440 -14.48 18.12 -8.91
C LEU A 440 -14.72 19.40 -8.11
N LYS A 441 -16.00 19.71 -7.87
CA LYS A 441 -16.38 20.70 -6.85
C LYS A 441 -15.96 20.17 -5.48
N VAL A 442 -15.40 21.04 -4.64
CA VAL A 442 -15.01 20.66 -3.28
C VAL A 442 -16.28 20.47 -2.42
N PRO A 443 -16.39 19.37 -1.64
CA PRO A 443 -17.52 19.14 -0.77
C PRO A 443 -17.56 20.15 0.38
N ASP A 444 -18.75 20.39 0.93
CA ASP A 444 -18.89 21.21 2.12
C ASP A 444 -18.28 20.54 3.34
N ALA A 445 -17.87 21.37 4.30
CA ALA A 445 -17.37 20.88 5.57
C ALA A 445 -18.50 20.18 6.35
N VAL A 446 -18.17 19.06 7.00
CA VAL A 446 -19.08 18.36 7.90
C VAL A 446 -18.54 18.37 9.33
N THR A 447 -19.46 18.30 10.28
CA THR A 447 -19.15 18.15 11.71
C THR A 447 -19.49 16.76 12.16
N VAL A 448 -18.54 16.05 12.76
CA VAL A 448 -18.78 14.75 13.39
C VAL A 448 -19.02 14.97 14.88
N GLU A 449 -20.14 14.51 15.41
CA GLU A 449 -20.48 14.56 16.84
C GLU A 449 -20.44 13.16 17.46
N LEU A 450 -19.72 13.02 18.57
CA LEU A 450 -19.66 11.77 19.31
C LEU A 450 -20.94 11.54 20.11
N ILE A 451 -21.56 10.37 19.94
CA ILE A 451 -22.79 10.01 20.66
C ILE A 451 -22.56 9.19 21.94
N ASP A 452 -21.31 8.82 22.26
CA ASP A 452 -20.92 7.96 23.38
C ASP A 452 -19.82 8.53 24.31
#